data_AF-A0A3N1I4J2-F1
#
_entry.id   AF-A0A3N1I4J2-F1
#
_cell.length_a   1.000
_cell.length_b   1.000
_cell.length_c   1.000
_cell.angle_alpha   90.00
_cell.angle_beta   90.00
_cell.angle_gamma   90.00
#
_symmetry.space_group_name_H-M   'P 1'
#
loop_
_entity.id
_entity.type
_entity.pdbx_description
1 polymer ?
#
loop_
_entity_poly.entity_id
_entity_poly.type
_entity_poly.pdbx_seq_one_letter_code
_entity_poly.pdbx_strand_id
1 'polypeptide(L)'
;MSKITISTLQKNTQQVIPGYWKITLAESAKTVTSIVELTAGAYCVTHDMTEHKTFIAALTHVLPLYQAAQSVFNISVMAQSARRAMMLALLGVASVGTAQASNIDVNAFLVKAQTAIDHTDRHDLYNEAVNAFDNLNARDRMVVAGIADKTNHEGMIRDVIGSAEARGHQAVVPQGWNVEKTQEFLRAAHPVAATPAPTARMAPAPAVTFDPVAHANANASAALHMIQTTDSTVAQNQKDIAAAQHTADSAMSNAAQVNGKVDVVQKEVMTVDQRVDGVEHTANHANANANAALHMLQNTDNAVVQNQKDIAVVQNDVTTVDQRVDGVEHSANHANTNATAALHMLQKTDSAVVGMQLEQANRDRTASQRVATPAEPDTTTQAQVSDNTTSLRAVIDEQQTQGDHVQTMDQVVSHNSATIAQNAQRIDTDGQRIDRNAKRIDETREDLKRGLNNAAAMTGLHYHSNDAYALSVGTANGEGAALAGGLSHGFTQHTAATVQASTSMDGGYMASVGFSGDF
;
A
#
# COMPACT_ATOMS: atom_id res chain seq x y z
N MET A 1 -26.97 18.89 -21.63
CA MET A 1 -25.77 19.74 -21.75
C MET A 1 -25.29 19.67 -23.20
N SER A 2 -25.47 20.74 -23.96
CA SER A 2 -25.14 20.79 -25.39
C SER A 2 -23.62 20.78 -25.59
N LYS A 3 -23.10 19.84 -26.37
CA LYS A 3 -21.66 19.74 -26.71
C LYS A 3 -21.25 20.92 -27.60
N ILE A 4 -20.30 21.73 -27.15
CA ILE A 4 -19.66 22.78 -27.96
C ILE A 4 -18.36 22.21 -28.51
N THR A 5 -18.20 22.22 -29.83
CA THR A 5 -16.95 21.81 -30.49
C THR A 5 -16.30 23.04 -31.11
N ILE A 6 -15.08 23.37 -30.66
CA ILE A 6 -14.29 24.47 -31.21
C ILE A 6 -13.16 23.84 -32.02
N SER A 7 -13.07 24.18 -33.30
CA SER A 7 -12.05 23.66 -34.20
C SER A 7 -11.41 24.80 -34.98
N THR A 8 -10.08 24.83 -35.01
CA THR A 8 -9.28 25.72 -35.84
C THR A 8 -9.40 25.30 -37.31
N LEU A 9 -9.71 26.24 -38.19
CA LEU A 9 -9.75 26.00 -39.64
C LEU A 9 -8.32 26.01 -40.18
N GLN A 10 -7.70 24.84 -40.30
CA GLN A 10 -6.54 24.66 -41.16
C GLN A 10 -7.01 24.52 -42.60
N LYS A 11 -6.91 25.60 -43.39
CA LYS A 11 -7.02 25.49 -44.84
C LYS A 11 -5.61 25.54 -45.43
N ASN A 12 -5.10 24.34 -45.67
CA ASN A 12 -3.80 24.05 -46.29
C ASN A 12 -2.56 24.45 -45.49
N THR A 13 -1.60 23.53 -45.56
CA THR A 13 -0.25 23.56 -45.02
C THR A 13 0.41 24.94 -45.10
N GLN A 14 0.91 25.41 -43.94
CA GLN A 14 1.79 26.56 -43.74
C GLN A 14 1.14 27.96 -43.70
N GLN A 15 0.15 28.18 -42.82
CA GLN A 15 0.11 29.34 -41.90
C GLN A 15 -1.16 29.27 -41.06
N VAL A 16 -1.01 29.32 -39.73
CA VAL A 16 -2.14 29.59 -38.83
C VAL A 16 -2.30 31.10 -38.79
N ILE A 17 -3.36 31.64 -39.40
CA ILE A 17 -3.68 33.07 -39.30
C ILE A 17 -4.31 33.31 -37.91
N PRO A 18 -3.72 34.15 -37.06
CA PRO A 18 -4.31 34.48 -35.76
C PRO A 18 -5.67 35.15 -35.96
N GLY A 19 -6.73 34.62 -35.32
CA GLY A 19 -8.03 35.30 -35.21
C GLY A 19 -9.21 34.62 -35.92
N TYR A 20 -9.03 33.61 -36.77
CA TYR A 20 -10.15 32.94 -37.44
C TYR A 20 -10.56 31.62 -36.77
N TRP A 21 -11.81 31.57 -36.29
CA TRP A 21 -12.39 30.40 -35.62
C TRP A 21 -13.78 30.09 -36.19
N LYS A 22 -14.12 28.79 -36.33
CA LYS A 22 -15.48 28.33 -36.64
C LYS A 22 -16.02 27.58 -35.45
N ILE A 23 -17.12 28.07 -34.89
CA ILE A 23 -17.83 27.43 -33.77
C ILE A 23 -19.13 26.86 -34.31
N THR A 24 -19.34 25.56 -34.12
CA THR A 24 -20.59 24.88 -34.49
C THR A 24 -21.21 24.25 -33.25
N LEU A 25 -22.48 24.55 -32.99
CA LEU A 25 -23.23 23.98 -31.88
C LEU A 25 -24.06 22.81 -32.40
N ALA A 26 -24.00 21.66 -31.72
CA ALA A 26 -24.46 20.37 -32.25
C ALA A 26 -25.98 20.25 -32.53
N GLU A 27 -26.80 21.27 -32.26
CA GLU A 27 -28.26 21.20 -32.46
C GLU A 27 -28.89 22.50 -33.02
N SER A 28 -28.09 23.46 -33.53
CA SER A 28 -28.65 24.60 -34.26
C SER A 28 -27.97 24.78 -35.61
N ALA A 29 -28.77 24.91 -36.66
CA ALA A 29 -28.30 25.13 -38.04
C ALA A 29 -27.74 26.54 -38.28
N LYS A 30 -27.15 27.17 -37.25
CA LYS A 30 -26.63 28.54 -37.31
C LYS A 30 -25.12 28.53 -37.10
N THR A 31 -24.42 29.17 -38.03
CA THR A 31 -22.96 29.14 -38.12
C THR A 31 -22.42 30.53 -37.84
N VAL A 32 -21.54 30.70 -36.84
CA VAL A 32 -20.75 31.93 -36.70
C VAL A 32 -19.60 31.84 -37.69
N THR A 33 -19.56 32.77 -38.64
CA THR A 33 -18.66 32.72 -39.80
C THR A 33 -17.38 33.53 -39.62
N SER A 34 -17.37 34.59 -38.79
CA SER A 34 -16.15 35.33 -38.47
C SER A 34 -16.22 36.09 -37.15
N ILE A 35 -15.12 36.07 -36.40
CA ILE A 35 -14.83 36.95 -35.26
C ILE A 35 -13.53 37.69 -35.62
N VAL A 36 -13.54 39.02 -35.60
CA VAL A 36 -12.39 39.84 -35.95
C VAL A 36 -12.10 40.80 -34.80
N GLU A 37 -10.86 40.80 -34.30
CA GLU A 37 -10.38 41.77 -33.33
C GLU A 37 -10.12 43.10 -34.04
N LEU A 38 -10.83 44.15 -33.64
CA LEU A 38 -10.71 45.47 -34.26
C LEU A 38 -9.63 46.32 -33.57
N THR A 39 -9.56 46.22 -32.24
CA THR A 39 -8.51 46.80 -31.39
C THR A 39 -8.33 45.91 -30.15
N ALA A 40 -7.26 46.11 -29.38
CA ALA A 40 -6.97 45.30 -28.19
C ALA A 40 -8.16 45.25 -27.23
N GLY A 41 -8.79 44.08 -27.12
CA GLY A 41 -9.96 43.85 -26.26
C GLY A 41 -11.32 44.22 -26.85
N ALA A 42 -11.41 44.65 -28.11
CA ALA A 42 -12.67 44.94 -28.80
C ALA A 42 -12.86 44.07 -30.06
N TYR A 43 -13.92 43.28 -30.07
CA TYR A 43 -14.18 42.28 -31.12
C TYR A 43 -15.47 42.57 -31.88
N CYS A 44 -15.43 42.43 -33.20
CA CYS A 44 -16.60 42.43 -34.06
C CYS A 44 -16.96 40.99 -34.44
N VAL A 45 -18.23 40.64 -34.27
CA VAL A 45 -18.77 39.32 -34.65
C VAL A 45 -19.83 39.54 -35.72
N THR A 46 -19.65 38.92 -36.88
CA THR A 46 -20.61 39.00 -37.97
C THR A 46 -21.50 37.76 -37.96
N HIS A 47 -22.81 37.96 -37.93
CA HIS A 47 -23.81 36.89 -37.90
C HIS A 47 -24.74 37.01 -39.11
N ASP A 48 -25.18 35.87 -39.66
CA ASP A 48 -26.28 35.87 -40.62
C ASP A 48 -27.62 35.92 -39.86
N MET A 49 -28.12 37.15 -39.72
CA MET A 49 -29.43 37.64 -39.25
C MET A 49 -30.00 37.29 -37.85
N THR A 50 -30.28 38.42 -37.17
CA THR A 50 -31.29 38.82 -36.16
C THR A 50 -31.55 38.00 -34.90
N GLU A 51 -31.22 38.69 -33.79
CA GLU A 51 -31.68 38.56 -32.41
C GLU A 51 -31.15 37.39 -31.57
N HIS A 52 -30.29 37.71 -30.59
CA HIS A 52 -30.42 37.22 -29.21
C HIS A 52 -29.38 37.89 -28.27
N LYS A 53 -29.86 38.75 -27.36
CA LYS A 53 -29.04 39.43 -26.32
C LYS A 53 -28.33 38.47 -25.37
N THR A 54 -28.80 37.24 -25.24
CA THR A 54 -28.30 36.21 -24.32
C THR A 54 -26.96 35.60 -24.76
N PHE A 55 -26.67 35.57 -26.07
CA PHE A 55 -25.42 35.01 -26.61
C PHE A 55 -24.22 35.93 -26.37
N ILE A 56 -24.42 37.25 -26.46
CA ILE A 56 -23.38 38.24 -26.19
C ILE A 56 -22.98 38.20 -24.72
N ALA A 57 -23.93 38.08 -23.79
CA ALA A 57 -23.63 38.00 -22.35
C ALA A 57 -22.79 36.77 -21.96
N ALA A 58 -23.03 35.61 -22.59
CA ALA A 58 -22.25 34.41 -22.32
C ALA A 58 -20.80 34.51 -22.84
N LEU A 59 -20.57 35.18 -23.96
CA LEU A 59 -19.23 35.38 -24.53
C LEU A 59 -18.38 36.36 -23.71
N THR A 60 -19.00 37.38 -23.10
CA THR A 60 -18.31 38.36 -22.24
C THR A 60 -17.72 37.75 -20.97
N HIS A 61 -18.28 36.64 -20.47
CA HIS A 61 -17.79 35.96 -19.26
C HIS A 61 -16.73 34.88 -19.54
N VAL A 62 -16.67 34.33 -20.74
CA VAL A 62 -15.75 33.21 -21.07
C VAL A 62 -14.41 33.70 -21.61
N LEU A 63 -14.37 34.86 -22.27
CA LEU A 63 -13.16 35.40 -22.88
C LEU A 63 -12.03 35.78 -21.87
N PRO A 64 -12.32 36.38 -20.71
CA PRO A 64 -11.29 36.70 -19.70
C PRO A 64 -10.66 35.45 -19.09
N LEU A 65 -11.44 34.39 -18.88
CA LEU A 65 -10.98 33.09 -18.39
C LEU A 65 -10.04 32.39 -19.39
N TYR A 66 -10.27 32.59 -20.69
CA TYR A 66 -9.38 32.06 -21.74
C TYR A 66 -8.08 32.86 -21.87
N GLN A 67 -8.12 34.20 -21.73
CA GLN A 67 -6.90 35.02 -21.71
C GLN A 67 -5.99 34.68 -20.51
N ALA A 68 -6.58 34.36 -19.35
CA ALA A 68 -5.85 33.83 -18.19
C ALA A 68 -5.25 32.44 -18.43
N ALA A 69 -5.89 31.59 -19.24
CA ALA A 69 -5.36 30.28 -19.61
C ALA A 69 -4.24 30.38 -20.67
N GLN A 70 -4.30 31.34 -21.59
CA GLN A 70 -3.29 31.57 -22.63
C GLN A 70 -1.98 32.14 -22.07
N SER A 71 -2.05 32.97 -21.02
CA SER A 71 -0.85 33.46 -20.33
C SER A 71 -0.11 32.34 -19.61
N VAL A 72 -0.83 31.38 -19.02
CA VAL A 72 -0.27 30.17 -18.39
C VAL A 72 0.40 29.24 -19.41
N PHE A 73 -0.15 29.13 -20.63
CA PHE A 73 0.46 28.35 -21.72
C PHE A 73 1.74 28.99 -22.28
N ASN A 74 1.80 30.33 -22.35
CA ASN A 74 3.02 31.03 -22.77
C ASN A 74 4.14 31.00 -21.72
N ILE A 75 3.79 30.98 -20.42
CA ILE A 75 4.75 30.83 -19.31
C ILE A 75 5.38 29.43 -19.29
N SER A 76 4.62 28.39 -19.65
CA SER A 76 5.12 27.01 -19.71
C SER A 76 6.09 26.75 -20.87
N VAL A 77 5.94 27.47 -21.99
CA VAL A 77 6.93 27.48 -23.09
C VAL A 77 8.21 28.22 -22.69
N MET A 78 8.14 29.25 -21.83
CA MET A 78 9.33 29.90 -21.24
C MET A 78 10.01 29.09 -20.13
N ALA A 79 9.29 28.22 -19.43
CA ALA A 79 9.90 27.29 -18.47
C ALA A 79 10.78 26.21 -19.13
N GLN A 80 10.52 25.87 -20.40
CA GLN A 80 11.37 24.97 -21.19
C GLN A 80 12.72 25.59 -21.61
N SER A 81 12.80 26.91 -21.79
CA SER A 81 14.08 27.61 -22.06
C SER A 81 14.90 27.82 -20.78
N ALA A 82 14.25 28.00 -19.62
CA ALA A 82 14.91 28.01 -18.30
C ALA A 82 15.51 26.64 -17.91
N ARG A 83 14.93 25.53 -18.39
CA ARG A 83 15.44 24.15 -18.24
C ARG A 83 16.88 23.97 -18.76
N ARG A 84 17.32 24.71 -19.78
CA ARG A 84 18.69 24.63 -20.31
C ARG A 84 19.72 25.45 -19.53
N ALA A 85 19.29 26.51 -18.85
CA ALA A 85 20.17 27.35 -18.03
C ALA A 85 20.46 26.71 -16.66
N MET A 86 19.49 26.02 -16.07
CA MET A 86 19.62 25.43 -14.73
C MET A 86 20.45 24.12 -14.71
N MET A 87 20.53 23.41 -15.83
CA MET A 87 21.38 22.20 -15.97
C MET A 87 22.89 22.51 -15.95
N LEU A 88 23.28 23.77 -16.17
CA LEU A 88 24.68 24.22 -16.13
C LEU A 88 25.14 24.66 -14.73
N ALA A 89 24.19 24.92 -13.81
CA ALA A 89 24.48 25.39 -12.45
C ALA A 89 24.63 24.25 -11.43
N LEU A 90 24.21 23.02 -11.75
CA LEU A 90 24.24 21.87 -10.83
C LEU A 90 25.58 21.11 -10.78
N LEU A 91 26.61 21.55 -11.51
CA LEU A 91 27.92 20.89 -11.55
C LEU A 91 28.98 21.49 -10.61
N GLY A 92 28.61 22.41 -9.73
CA GLY A 92 29.56 22.96 -8.77
C GLY A 92 28.89 23.41 -7.48
N VAL A 93 28.85 22.53 -6.48
CA VAL A 93 29.29 22.75 -5.09
C VAL A 93 29.25 21.39 -4.39
N ALA A 94 30.42 20.82 -4.14
CA ALA A 94 30.61 19.75 -3.16
C ALA A 94 31.13 20.36 -1.83
N SER A 95 30.62 19.81 -0.74
CA SER A 95 31.14 19.78 0.65
C SER A 95 31.45 21.09 1.39
N VAL A 96 30.68 21.37 2.46
CA VAL A 96 31.19 21.66 3.82
C VAL A 96 30.12 21.26 4.85
N GLY A 97 30.47 20.38 5.79
CA GLY A 97 29.65 20.06 6.95
C GLY A 97 30.02 20.94 8.14
N THR A 98 29.01 21.50 8.83
CA THR A 98 29.14 22.06 10.18
C THR A 98 27.85 21.78 10.94
N ALA A 99 27.94 21.00 12.02
CA ALA A 99 26.85 20.72 12.93
C ALA A 99 26.48 21.99 13.72
N GLN A 100 25.30 22.54 13.44
CA GLN A 100 24.65 23.57 14.26
C GLN A 100 23.52 22.96 15.10
N ALA A 101 23.32 23.59 16.26
CA ALA A 101 22.38 23.30 17.33
C ALA A 101 20.94 22.98 16.90
N SER A 102 20.25 22.10 17.63
CA SER A 102 18.82 21.85 17.42
C SER A 102 18.00 22.19 18.67
N ASN A 103 17.08 23.17 18.56
CA ASN A 103 16.02 23.44 19.56
C ASN A 103 15.04 22.26 19.72
N ILE A 104 15.18 21.22 18.91
CA ILE A 104 14.29 20.06 18.86
C ILE A 104 14.42 19.21 20.14
N ASP A 105 15.62 19.09 20.71
CA ASP A 105 15.86 18.16 21.83
C ASP A 105 15.25 18.67 23.15
N VAL A 106 15.36 19.97 23.43
CA VAL A 106 14.72 20.61 24.61
C VAL A 106 13.19 20.57 24.49
N ASN A 107 12.65 20.86 23.31
CA ASN A 107 11.21 20.81 23.09
C ASN A 107 10.66 19.38 23.19
N ALA A 108 11.39 18.39 22.66
CA ALA A 108 11.03 16.98 22.79
C ALA A 108 11.00 16.53 24.26
N PHE A 109 11.97 16.98 25.07
CA PHE A 109 11.94 16.76 26.52
C PHE A 109 10.70 17.41 27.16
N LEU A 110 10.42 18.69 26.89
CA LEU A 110 9.30 19.40 27.51
C LEU A 110 7.94 18.77 27.18
N VAL A 111 7.75 18.27 25.95
CA VAL A 111 6.54 17.54 25.55
C VAL A 111 6.39 16.24 26.33
N LYS A 112 7.47 15.47 26.51
CA LYS A 112 7.44 14.23 27.29
C LYS A 112 7.22 14.50 28.78
N ALA A 113 7.83 15.54 29.32
CA ALA A 113 7.58 16.00 30.68
C ALA A 113 6.10 16.38 30.86
N GLN A 114 5.51 17.15 29.93
CA GLN A 114 4.09 17.48 29.97
C GLN A 114 3.19 16.24 29.90
N THR A 115 3.53 15.29 29.04
CA THR A 115 2.73 14.06 28.89
C THR A 115 2.76 13.22 30.17
N ALA A 116 3.90 13.18 30.87
CA ALA A 116 4.02 12.55 32.19
C ALA A 116 3.26 13.31 33.29
N ILE A 117 3.17 14.64 33.20
CA ILE A 117 2.39 15.48 34.11
C ILE A 117 0.89 15.22 33.93
N ASP A 118 0.43 15.12 32.69
CA ASP A 118 -0.98 14.90 32.38
C ASP A 118 -1.45 13.48 32.77
N HIS A 119 -0.51 12.55 32.94
CA HIS A 119 -0.75 11.13 33.27
C HIS A 119 0.07 10.68 34.48
N THR A 120 -0.15 11.32 35.64
CA THR A 120 0.60 11.02 36.89
C THR A 120 0.47 9.58 37.40
N ASP A 121 -0.52 8.82 36.94
CA ASP A 121 -0.73 7.40 37.24
C ASP A 121 0.18 6.47 36.41
N ARG A 122 0.83 6.99 35.37
CA ARG A 122 1.65 6.23 34.42
C ARG A 122 3.15 6.43 34.64
N HIS A 123 3.70 5.57 35.49
CA HIS A 123 5.14 5.58 35.83
C HIS A 123 6.07 5.32 34.62
N ASP A 124 5.57 4.69 33.56
CA ASP A 124 6.31 4.49 32.32
C ASP A 124 6.57 5.81 31.58
N LEU A 125 5.60 6.72 31.55
CA LEU A 125 5.73 8.05 30.94
C LEU A 125 6.68 8.95 31.74
N TYR A 126 6.64 8.85 33.08
CA TYR A 126 7.63 9.50 33.94
C TYR A 126 9.06 9.01 33.62
N ASN A 127 9.27 7.70 33.51
CA ASN A 127 10.57 7.13 33.14
C ASN A 127 11.01 7.55 31.73
N GLU A 128 10.09 7.72 30.79
CA GLU A 128 10.38 8.23 29.46
C GLU A 128 10.86 9.69 29.49
N ALA A 129 10.25 10.54 30.31
CA ALA A 129 10.71 11.92 30.52
C ALA A 129 12.11 11.96 31.17
N VAL A 130 12.39 11.07 32.14
CA VAL A 130 13.72 10.94 32.74
C VAL A 130 14.76 10.50 31.70
N ASN A 131 14.44 9.51 30.86
CA ASN A 131 15.32 9.08 29.77
C ASN A 131 15.56 10.21 28.75
N ALA A 132 14.53 11.00 28.45
CA ALA A 132 14.63 12.12 27.51
C ALA A 132 15.56 13.21 28.05
N PHE A 133 15.44 13.59 29.32
CA PHE A 133 16.37 14.53 29.96
C PHE A 133 17.79 13.99 29.97
N ASP A 134 17.94 12.70 30.26
CA ASP A 134 19.24 12.07 30.36
C ASP A 134 19.97 11.96 29.01
N ASN A 135 19.23 11.98 27.90
CA ASN A 135 19.82 12.04 26.56
C ASN A 135 20.19 13.47 26.11
N LEU A 136 19.85 14.51 26.89
CA LEU A 136 20.22 15.89 26.56
C LEU A 136 21.71 16.13 26.77
N ASN A 137 22.30 16.93 25.87
CA ASN A 137 23.66 17.42 26.03
C ASN A 137 23.76 18.47 27.17
N ALA A 138 24.98 18.77 27.62
CA ALA A 138 25.21 19.61 28.80
C ALA A 138 24.62 21.03 28.67
N ARG A 139 24.60 21.59 27.45
CA ARG A 139 23.98 22.91 27.20
C ARG A 139 22.47 22.84 27.38
N ASP A 140 21.83 21.85 26.76
CA ASP A 140 20.38 21.73 26.73
C ASP A 140 19.82 21.36 28.11
N ARG A 141 20.55 20.56 28.90
CA ARG A 141 20.26 20.34 30.32
C ARG A 141 20.29 21.64 31.12
N MET A 142 21.28 22.52 30.86
CA MET A 142 21.38 23.82 31.53
C MET A 142 20.23 24.75 31.17
N VAL A 143 19.75 24.72 29.92
CA VAL A 143 18.57 25.46 29.49
C VAL A 143 17.32 24.95 30.20
N VAL A 144 17.09 23.63 30.19
CA VAL A 144 15.93 23.01 30.87
C VAL A 144 15.92 23.33 32.37
N ALA A 145 17.05 23.21 33.05
CA ALA A 145 17.17 23.55 34.48
C ALA A 145 16.94 25.05 34.74
N GLY A 146 17.39 25.91 33.82
CA GLY A 146 17.25 27.36 33.92
C GLY A 146 15.84 27.88 33.64
N ILE A 147 14.99 27.13 32.91
CA ILE A 147 13.61 27.54 32.62
C ILE A 147 12.57 26.81 33.47
N ALA A 148 12.97 25.86 34.31
CA ALA A 148 12.05 25.01 35.07
C ALA A 148 11.08 25.83 35.95
N ASP A 149 11.58 26.86 36.63
CA ASP A 149 10.82 27.82 37.46
C ASP A 149 9.93 28.78 36.65
N LYS A 150 10.10 28.83 35.32
CA LYS A 150 9.21 29.56 34.41
C LYS A 150 8.07 28.71 33.85
N THR A 151 8.05 27.42 34.18
CA THR A 151 6.95 26.52 33.79
C THR A 151 5.95 26.38 34.93
N ASN A 152 4.68 26.14 34.60
CA ASN A 152 3.65 25.81 35.60
C ASN A 152 3.88 24.45 36.28
N HIS A 153 4.96 23.75 35.94
CA HIS A 153 5.23 22.37 36.31
C HIS A 153 6.65 22.19 36.88
N GLU A 154 7.17 23.25 37.51
CA GLU A 154 8.50 23.29 38.14
C GLU A 154 8.79 22.05 38.98
N GLY A 155 7.84 21.63 39.84
CA GLY A 155 7.99 20.47 40.73
C GLY A 155 8.31 19.18 39.97
N MET A 156 7.49 18.83 38.97
CA MET A 156 7.70 17.59 38.20
C MET A 156 8.98 17.65 37.35
N ILE A 157 9.29 18.80 36.74
CA ILE A 157 10.53 18.96 35.98
C ILE A 157 11.75 18.79 36.89
N ARG A 158 11.72 19.37 38.10
CA ARG A 158 12.79 19.16 39.09
C ARG A 158 12.90 17.72 39.56
N ASP A 159 11.79 17.01 39.73
CA ASP A 159 11.79 15.59 40.10
C ASP A 159 12.38 14.71 38.98
N VAL A 160 12.04 14.99 37.72
CA VAL A 160 12.61 14.30 36.56
C VAL A 160 14.11 14.55 36.43
N ILE A 161 14.56 15.80 36.63
CA ILE A 161 15.98 16.17 36.66
C ILE A 161 16.70 15.41 37.79
N GLY A 162 16.16 15.43 39.01
CA GLY A 162 16.75 14.75 40.16
C GLY A 162 16.86 13.24 39.94
N SER A 163 15.84 12.61 39.36
CA SER A 163 15.84 11.19 39.00
C SER A 163 16.85 10.85 37.90
N ALA A 164 17.08 11.74 36.94
CA ALA A 164 18.08 11.55 35.90
C ALA A 164 19.51 11.73 36.45
N GLU A 165 19.73 12.76 37.27
CA GLU A 165 21.03 13.03 37.91
C GLU A 165 21.43 11.90 38.86
N ALA A 166 20.47 11.29 39.55
CA ALA A 166 20.70 10.11 40.38
C ALA A 166 21.21 8.88 39.60
N ARG A 167 21.00 8.82 38.28
CA ARG A 167 21.54 7.76 37.40
C ARG A 167 23.01 7.98 37.04
N GLY A 168 23.56 9.17 37.28
CA GLY A 168 24.99 9.45 37.17
C GLY A 168 25.57 9.49 35.75
N HIS A 169 24.74 9.55 34.71
CA HIS A 169 25.23 9.68 33.34
C HIS A 169 25.75 11.10 33.06
N GLN A 170 26.97 11.19 32.56
CA GLN A 170 27.58 12.48 32.21
C GLN A 170 27.04 12.98 30.86
N ALA A 171 26.52 14.21 30.86
CA ALA A 171 26.04 14.86 29.65
C ALA A 171 27.22 15.22 28.72
N VAL A 172 27.07 14.95 27.43
CA VAL A 172 28.07 15.33 26.42
C VAL A 172 28.14 16.86 26.33
N VAL A 173 29.34 17.43 26.42
CA VAL A 173 29.58 18.87 26.24
C VAL A 173 29.70 19.17 24.74
N PRO A 174 28.82 19.99 24.14
CA PRO A 174 28.92 20.32 22.72
C PRO A 174 30.22 21.07 22.39
N GLN A 175 30.85 20.72 21.27
CA GLN A 175 32.09 21.36 20.82
C GLN A 175 31.85 22.85 20.53
N GLY A 176 32.66 23.73 21.14
CA GLY A 176 32.53 25.19 20.98
C GLY A 176 31.44 25.84 21.83
N TRP A 177 30.79 25.11 22.73
CA TRP A 177 29.84 25.68 23.68
C TRP A 177 30.54 26.55 24.74
N ASN A 178 30.03 27.77 24.94
CA ASN A 178 30.46 28.67 26.00
C ASN A 178 29.38 28.70 27.11
N VAL A 179 29.73 28.12 28.26
CA VAL A 179 28.83 28.00 29.41
C VAL A 179 28.43 29.36 29.97
N GLU A 180 29.37 30.30 30.09
CA GLU A 180 29.14 31.63 30.65
C GLU A 180 28.09 32.41 29.85
N LYS A 181 28.18 32.37 28.50
CA LYS A 181 27.20 33.03 27.63
C LYS A 181 25.79 32.48 27.78
N THR A 182 25.64 31.16 27.90
CA THR A 182 24.34 30.55 28.12
C THR A 182 23.81 30.88 29.53
N GLN A 183 24.67 30.96 30.54
CA GLN A 183 24.29 31.42 31.89
C GLN A 183 23.88 32.89 31.94
N GLU A 184 24.55 33.77 31.20
CA GLU A 184 24.17 35.18 31.09
C GLU A 184 22.82 35.35 30.37
N PHE A 185 22.58 34.58 29.31
CA PHE A 185 21.28 34.55 28.62
C PHE A 185 20.15 34.12 29.58
N LEU A 186 20.37 33.05 30.36
CA LEU A 186 19.40 32.60 31.36
C LEU A 186 19.21 33.65 32.46
N ARG A 187 20.28 34.29 32.97
CA ARG A 187 20.17 35.34 33.98
C ARG A 187 19.39 36.56 33.48
N ALA A 188 19.59 36.96 32.22
CA ALA A 188 18.86 38.05 31.60
C ALA A 188 17.35 37.75 31.46
N ALA A 189 16.99 36.48 31.29
CA ALA A 189 15.58 36.03 31.25
C ALA A 189 14.91 35.97 32.65
N HIS A 190 15.68 36.08 33.75
CA HIS A 190 15.18 36.06 35.13
C HIS A 190 15.54 37.38 35.84
N PRO A 191 14.82 38.49 35.57
CA PRO A 191 15.05 39.73 36.29
C PRO A 191 14.75 39.53 37.79
N VAL A 192 15.76 39.75 38.62
CA VAL A 192 15.64 39.73 40.08
C VAL A 192 14.69 40.84 40.51
N ALA A 193 13.61 40.48 41.21
CA ALA A 193 12.72 41.46 41.85
C ALA A 193 13.54 42.28 42.85
N ALA A 194 13.69 43.58 42.60
CA ALA A 194 14.38 44.50 43.48
C ALA A 194 13.67 44.53 44.85
N THR A 195 14.41 44.21 45.90
CA THR A 195 13.98 44.34 47.29
C THR A 195 13.72 45.83 47.59
N PRO A 196 12.59 46.25 48.21
CA PRO A 196 12.43 47.64 48.60
C PRO A 196 13.36 47.94 49.78
N ALA A 197 14.13 49.03 49.65
CA ALA A 197 15.02 49.55 50.68
C ALA A 197 14.22 49.98 51.94
N PRO A 198 14.80 49.90 53.15
CA PRO A 198 14.13 50.28 54.38
C PRO A 198 13.94 51.80 54.48
N THR A 199 12.73 52.22 54.87
CA THR A 199 12.35 53.60 55.14
C THR A 199 13.21 54.21 56.25
N ALA A 200 13.95 55.26 55.90
CA ALA A 200 14.71 56.05 56.85
C ALA A 200 13.79 56.87 57.77
N ARG A 201 14.19 56.88 59.04
CA ARG A 201 13.60 57.52 60.22
C ARG A 201 13.42 59.04 60.03
N MET A 202 12.24 59.56 60.39
CA MET A 202 11.98 61.00 60.49
C MET A 202 12.88 61.67 61.54
N ALA A 203 13.51 62.78 61.17
CA ALA A 203 14.05 63.80 62.06
C ALA A 203 13.16 65.06 61.98
N PRO A 204 13.03 65.87 63.05
CA PRO A 204 12.02 66.92 63.14
C PRO A 204 12.40 68.18 62.35
N ALA A 205 11.38 68.84 61.80
CA ALA A 205 11.48 70.06 61.00
C ALA A 205 11.83 71.31 61.85
N PRO A 206 12.63 72.26 61.33
CA PRO A 206 12.68 73.61 61.86
C PRO A 206 11.57 74.48 61.25
N ALA A 207 11.11 75.45 62.04
CA ALA A 207 10.01 76.34 61.73
C ALA A 207 10.21 77.13 60.41
N VAL A 208 9.19 77.10 59.55
CA VAL A 208 9.15 77.86 58.30
C VAL A 208 8.32 79.12 58.50
N THR A 209 8.98 80.27 58.31
CA THR A 209 8.35 81.58 58.08
C THR A 209 7.56 81.55 56.78
N PHE A 210 6.28 81.96 56.85
CA PHE A 210 5.32 81.90 55.75
C PHE A 210 5.57 83.04 54.73
N ASP A 211 6.08 82.69 53.54
CA ASP A 211 6.10 83.58 52.37
C ASP A 211 5.06 83.09 51.34
N PRO A 212 3.95 83.84 51.12
CA PRO A 212 2.84 83.40 50.29
C PRO A 212 3.18 83.27 48.79
N VAL A 213 4.27 83.90 48.31
CA VAL A 213 4.67 83.80 46.89
C VAL A 213 5.50 82.53 46.62
N ALA A 214 6.33 82.12 47.59
CA ALA A 214 7.10 80.88 47.51
C ALA A 214 6.19 79.64 47.56
N HIS A 215 5.11 79.69 48.36
CA HIS A 215 4.13 78.60 48.46
C HIS A 215 3.30 78.41 47.19
N ALA A 216 2.94 79.49 46.49
CA ALA A 216 2.19 79.39 45.23
C ALA A 216 3.03 78.77 44.11
N ASN A 217 4.32 79.12 44.01
CA ASN A 217 5.23 78.53 43.04
C ASN A 217 5.57 77.06 43.38
N ALA A 218 5.76 76.73 44.66
CA ALA A 218 5.99 75.34 45.08
C ALA A 218 4.78 74.43 44.77
N ASN A 219 3.55 74.91 44.96
CA ASN A 219 2.33 74.17 44.63
C ASN A 219 2.15 74.01 43.11
N ALA A 220 2.50 75.02 42.31
CA ALA A 220 2.46 74.92 40.85
C ALA A 220 3.51 73.93 40.30
N SER A 221 4.73 73.94 40.85
CA SER A 221 5.77 72.96 40.48
C SER A 221 5.42 71.53 40.91
N ALA A 222 4.81 71.35 42.09
CA ALA A 222 4.32 70.05 42.54
C ALA A 222 3.18 69.52 41.66
N ALA A 223 2.24 70.38 41.26
CA ALA A 223 1.17 70.02 40.33
C ALA A 223 1.72 69.62 38.94
N LEU A 224 2.70 70.37 38.43
CA LEU A 224 3.35 70.05 37.14
C LEU A 224 4.11 68.72 37.21
N HIS A 225 4.78 68.43 38.32
CA HIS A 225 5.47 67.16 38.52
C HIS A 225 4.49 65.97 38.63
N MET A 226 3.33 66.15 39.27
CA MET A 226 2.28 65.12 39.29
C MET A 226 1.69 64.86 37.90
N ILE A 227 1.48 65.90 37.09
CA ILE A 227 1.00 65.76 35.71
C ILE A 227 2.03 64.99 34.86
N GLN A 228 3.31 65.34 34.94
CA GLN A 228 4.38 64.64 34.22
C GLN A 228 4.53 63.17 34.64
N THR A 229 4.34 62.88 35.93
CA THR A 229 4.39 61.51 36.45
C THR A 229 3.18 60.70 35.98
N THR A 230 2.01 61.34 35.92
CA THR A 230 0.76 60.73 35.41
C THR A 230 0.87 60.42 33.92
N ASP A 231 1.37 61.37 33.11
CA ASP A 231 1.59 61.16 31.68
C ASP A 231 2.61 60.03 31.41
N SER A 232 3.68 59.96 32.20
CA SER A 232 4.66 58.87 32.10
C SER A 232 4.06 57.52 32.45
N THR A 233 3.15 57.47 33.45
CA THR A 233 2.45 56.24 33.85
C THR A 233 1.45 55.80 32.79
N VAL A 234 0.71 56.73 32.19
CA VAL A 234 -0.22 56.44 31.08
C VAL A 234 0.53 55.93 29.86
N ALA A 235 1.66 56.55 29.51
CA ALA A 235 2.51 56.11 28.41
C ALA A 235 3.11 54.71 28.63
N GLN A 236 3.48 54.38 29.89
CA GLN A 236 3.95 53.05 30.23
C GLN A 236 2.82 52.01 30.17
N ASN A 237 1.65 52.32 30.73
CA ASN A 237 0.48 51.43 30.65
C ASN A 237 0.06 51.16 29.20
N GLN A 238 0.16 52.16 28.31
CA GLN A 238 -0.13 51.98 26.89
C GLN A 238 0.86 51.01 26.21
N LYS A 239 2.14 51.04 26.59
CA LYS A 239 3.15 50.08 26.10
C LYS A 239 2.89 48.67 26.63
N ASP A 240 2.52 48.56 27.90
CA ASP A 240 2.26 47.26 28.53
C ASP A 240 1.01 46.59 27.92
N ILE A 241 -0.04 47.37 27.64
CA ILE A 241 -1.23 46.88 26.91
C ILE A 241 -0.86 46.42 25.50
N ALA A 242 -0.04 47.18 24.76
CA ALA A 242 0.39 46.79 23.42
C ALA A 242 1.24 45.51 23.43
N ALA A 243 2.11 45.33 24.43
CA ALA A 243 2.90 44.11 24.61
C ALA A 243 2.04 42.90 24.97
N ALA A 244 1.01 43.09 25.82
CA ALA A 244 0.04 42.05 26.15
C ALA A 244 -0.79 41.64 24.92
N GLN A 245 -1.22 42.60 24.10
CA GLN A 245 -1.96 42.35 22.85
C GLN A 245 -1.12 41.50 21.88
N HIS A 246 0.13 41.89 21.65
CA HIS A 246 1.05 41.15 20.77
C HIS A 246 1.31 39.72 21.26
N THR A 247 1.37 39.52 22.58
CA THR A 247 1.53 38.20 23.20
C THR A 247 0.27 37.33 22.97
N ALA A 248 -0.92 37.91 23.11
CA ALA A 248 -2.18 37.22 22.85
C ALA A 248 -2.33 36.83 21.37
N ASP A 249 -1.97 37.71 20.44
CA ASP A 249 -2.01 37.43 19.00
C ASP A 249 -1.03 36.31 18.62
N SER A 250 0.17 36.32 19.22
CA SER A 250 1.16 35.26 19.04
C SER A 250 0.66 33.90 19.59
N ALA A 251 -0.03 33.92 20.73
CA ALA A 251 -0.62 32.71 21.31
C ALA A 251 -1.76 32.14 20.45
N MET A 252 -2.62 33.01 19.88
CA MET A 252 -3.68 32.59 18.96
C MET A 252 -3.11 32.01 17.66
N SER A 253 -2.05 32.63 17.10
CA SER A 253 -1.37 32.12 15.90
C SER A 253 -0.75 30.74 16.16
N ASN A 254 -0.10 30.55 17.31
CA ASN A 254 0.44 29.26 17.70
C ASN A 254 -0.67 28.21 17.91
N ALA A 255 -1.79 28.59 18.54
CA ALA A 255 -2.93 27.69 18.72
C ALA A 255 -3.52 27.24 17.38
N ALA A 256 -3.67 28.16 16.42
CA ALA A 256 -4.12 27.83 15.07
C ALA A 256 -3.15 26.88 14.34
N GLN A 257 -1.84 27.11 14.49
CA GLN A 257 -0.82 26.24 13.91
C GLN A 257 -0.82 24.83 14.53
N VAL A 258 -1.03 24.73 15.86
CA VAL A 258 -1.17 23.44 16.56
C VAL A 258 -2.42 22.72 16.08
N ASN A 259 -3.54 23.43 15.96
CA ASN A 259 -4.80 22.83 15.51
C ASN A 259 -4.69 22.27 14.08
N GLY A 260 -4.04 23.01 13.16
CA GLY A 260 -3.77 22.51 11.82
C GLY A 260 -2.86 21.27 11.79
N LYS A 261 -1.91 21.15 12.72
CA LYS A 261 -1.08 19.94 12.86
C LYS A 261 -1.88 18.76 13.41
N VAL A 262 -2.81 18.99 14.34
CA VAL A 262 -3.70 17.95 14.87
C VAL A 262 -4.57 17.36 13.77
N ASP A 263 -5.14 18.20 12.89
CA ASP A 263 -5.94 17.74 11.75
C ASP A 263 -5.13 16.87 10.77
N VAL A 264 -3.87 17.26 10.49
CA VAL A 264 -2.96 16.48 9.63
C VAL A 264 -2.64 15.13 10.27
N VAL A 265 -2.28 15.11 11.55
CA VAL A 265 -1.99 13.87 12.30
C VAL A 265 -3.22 12.96 12.34
N GLN A 266 -4.41 13.51 12.56
CA GLN A 266 -5.65 12.73 12.58
C GLN A 266 -5.93 12.08 11.22
N LYS A 267 -5.69 12.79 10.12
CA LYS A 267 -5.82 12.25 8.77
C LYS A 267 -4.79 11.18 8.46
N GLU A 268 -3.55 11.34 8.92
CA GLU A 268 -2.51 10.31 8.78
C GLU A 268 -2.86 9.06 9.60
N VAL A 269 -3.35 9.22 10.84
CA VAL A 269 -3.81 8.11 11.69
C VAL A 269 -4.95 7.34 11.02
N MET A 270 -5.96 8.03 10.47
CA MET A 270 -7.05 7.36 9.73
C MET A 270 -6.54 6.59 8.51
N THR A 271 -5.52 7.10 7.83
CA THR A 271 -4.91 6.42 6.67
C THR A 271 -4.11 5.19 7.11
N VAL A 272 -3.44 5.26 8.26
CA VAL A 272 -2.74 4.12 8.85
C VAL A 272 -3.73 3.03 9.26
N ASP A 273 -4.85 3.38 9.90
CA ASP A 273 -5.91 2.43 10.28
C ASP A 273 -6.44 1.66 9.06
N GLN A 274 -6.78 2.37 7.98
CA GLN A 274 -7.23 1.73 6.73
C GLN A 274 -6.18 0.79 6.13
N ARG A 275 -4.89 1.12 6.27
CA ARG A 275 -3.79 0.24 5.82
C ARG A 275 -3.65 -0.98 6.71
N VAL A 276 -3.82 -0.85 8.02
CA VAL A 276 -3.80 -1.96 8.98
C VAL A 276 -4.94 -2.93 8.68
N ASP A 277 -6.17 -2.43 8.46
CA ASP A 277 -7.32 -3.23 8.07
C ASP A 277 -7.06 -3.99 6.75
N GLY A 278 -6.44 -3.33 5.76
CA GLY A 278 -6.08 -3.95 4.49
C GLY A 278 -5.02 -5.06 4.64
N VAL A 279 -4.05 -4.87 5.54
CA VAL A 279 -3.04 -5.89 5.87
C VAL A 279 -3.69 -7.07 6.59
N GLU A 280 -4.58 -6.83 7.56
CA GLU A 280 -5.29 -7.89 8.27
C GLU A 280 -6.17 -8.71 7.31
N HIS A 281 -6.90 -8.05 6.41
CA HIS A 281 -7.69 -8.75 5.41
C HIS A 281 -6.83 -9.61 4.48
N THR A 282 -5.68 -9.10 4.05
CA THR A 282 -4.72 -9.84 3.21
C THR A 282 -4.12 -11.03 3.96
N ALA A 283 -3.76 -10.86 5.23
CA ALA A 283 -3.25 -11.93 6.09
C ALA A 283 -4.29 -13.04 6.28
N ASN A 284 -5.55 -12.67 6.50
CA ASN A 284 -6.65 -13.63 6.63
C ASN A 284 -6.88 -14.44 5.35
N HIS A 285 -6.82 -13.79 4.16
CA HIS A 285 -6.89 -14.50 2.87
C HIS A 285 -5.69 -15.42 2.66
N ALA A 286 -4.47 -14.97 2.97
CA ALA A 286 -3.27 -15.79 2.88
C ALA A 286 -3.35 -17.04 3.77
N ASN A 287 -3.87 -16.88 4.99
CA ASN A 287 -4.03 -17.97 5.94
C ASN A 287 -5.12 -18.96 5.50
N ALA A 288 -6.24 -18.47 4.94
CA ALA A 288 -7.28 -19.33 4.34
C ALA A 288 -6.74 -20.15 3.17
N ASN A 289 -5.93 -19.54 2.30
CA ASN A 289 -5.29 -20.22 1.18
C ASN A 289 -4.27 -21.27 1.65
N ALA A 290 -3.47 -20.96 2.68
CA ALA A 290 -2.54 -21.91 3.27
C ALA A 290 -3.26 -23.14 3.86
N ASN A 291 -4.38 -22.93 4.55
CA ASN A 291 -5.21 -24.03 5.07
C ASN A 291 -5.84 -24.86 3.95
N ALA A 292 -6.32 -24.24 2.87
CA ALA A 292 -6.84 -24.96 1.71
C ALA A 292 -5.75 -25.81 1.03
N ALA A 293 -4.53 -25.27 0.88
CA ALA A 293 -3.39 -26.00 0.35
C ALA A 293 -2.99 -27.19 1.25
N LEU A 294 -3.03 -27.00 2.57
CA LEU A 294 -2.76 -28.07 3.53
C LEU A 294 -3.78 -29.21 3.42
N HIS A 295 -5.08 -28.89 3.29
CA HIS A 295 -6.12 -29.89 3.06
C HIS A 295 -5.95 -30.63 1.72
N MET A 296 -5.55 -29.93 0.66
CA MET A 296 -5.24 -30.58 -0.62
C MET A 296 -4.07 -31.55 -0.49
N LEU A 297 -2.99 -31.13 0.18
CA LEU A 297 -1.83 -32.01 0.43
C LEU A 297 -2.22 -33.25 1.23
N GLN A 298 -3.03 -33.10 2.28
CA GLN A 298 -3.53 -34.25 3.06
C GLN A 298 -4.37 -35.22 2.21
N ASN A 299 -5.21 -34.70 1.32
CA ASN A 299 -6.00 -35.55 0.41
C ASN A 299 -5.11 -36.28 -0.59
N THR A 300 -4.09 -35.60 -1.13
CA THR A 300 -3.09 -36.22 -2.01
C THR A 300 -2.30 -37.30 -1.28
N ASP A 301 -1.88 -37.05 -0.04
CA ASP A 301 -1.11 -38.01 0.75
C ASP A 301 -1.94 -39.26 1.06
N ASN A 302 -3.22 -39.08 1.41
CA ASN A 302 -4.16 -40.19 1.57
C ASN A 302 -4.34 -41.01 0.27
N ALA A 303 -4.43 -40.33 -0.88
CA ALA A 303 -4.54 -41.01 -2.17
C ALA A 303 -3.27 -41.79 -2.53
N VAL A 304 -2.08 -41.24 -2.24
CA VAL A 304 -0.80 -41.93 -2.44
C VAL A 304 -0.71 -43.16 -1.53
N VAL A 305 -1.08 -43.03 -0.26
CA VAL A 305 -1.11 -44.18 0.67
C VAL A 305 -2.07 -45.26 0.18
N GLN A 306 -3.24 -44.89 -0.35
CA GLN A 306 -4.17 -45.86 -0.90
C GLN A 306 -3.62 -46.56 -2.14
N ASN A 307 -3.07 -45.80 -3.09
CA ASN A 307 -2.42 -46.36 -4.27
C ASN A 307 -1.27 -47.30 -3.90
N GLN A 308 -0.50 -46.98 -2.85
CA GLN A 308 0.58 -47.85 -2.37
C GLN A 308 0.04 -49.20 -1.86
N LYS A 309 -1.11 -49.20 -1.20
CA LYS A 309 -1.79 -50.44 -0.76
C LYS A 309 -2.30 -51.24 -1.94
N ASP A 310 -2.92 -50.58 -2.91
CA ASP A 310 -3.48 -51.23 -4.09
C ASP A 310 -2.36 -51.88 -4.93
N ILE A 311 -1.22 -51.20 -5.08
CA ILE A 311 -0.02 -51.75 -5.73
C ILE A 311 0.48 -53.00 -4.99
N ALA A 312 0.49 -53.00 -3.65
CA ALA A 312 0.92 -54.16 -2.87
C ALA A 312 -0.03 -55.37 -3.03
N VAL A 313 -1.33 -55.12 -3.16
CA VAL A 313 -2.32 -56.18 -3.47
C VAL A 313 -2.04 -56.76 -4.86
N VAL A 314 -1.89 -55.90 -5.88
CA VAL A 314 -1.58 -56.34 -7.25
C VAL A 314 -0.28 -57.15 -7.30
N GLN A 315 0.75 -56.76 -6.55
CA GLN A 315 2.01 -57.51 -6.48
C GLN A 315 1.82 -58.92 -5.89
N ASN A 316 0.99 -59.07 -4.87
CA ASN A 316 0.65 -60.39 -4.32
C ASN A 316 -0.14 -61.24 -5.31
N ASP A 317 -1.10 -60.64 -6.02
CA ASP A 317 -1.89 -61.33 -7.03
C ASP A 317 -1.02 -61.81 -8.19
N VAL A 318 -0.11 -60.95 -8.70
CA VAL A 318 0.87 -61.32 -9.72
C VAL A 318 1.73 -62.49 -9.26
N THR A 319 2.24 -62.45 -8.03
CA THR A 319 3.04 -63.56 -7.46
C THR A 319 2.24 -64.86 -7.40
N THR A 320 0.97 -64.78 -7.06
CA THR A 320 0.07 -65.95 -6.99
C THR A 320 -0.22 -66.51 -8.38
N VAL A 321 -0.42 -65.64 -9.37
CA VAL A 321 -0.60 -66.05 -10.77
C VAL A 321 0.66 -66.73 -11.30
N ASP A 322 1.85 -66.18 -11.03
CA ASP A 322 3.13 -66.77 -11.42
C ASP A 322 3.26 -68.22 -10.89
N GLN A 323 2.98 -68.42 -9.60
CA GLN A 323 2.99 -69.76 -9.00
C GLN A 323 1.98 -70.71 -9.64
N ARG A 324 0.81 -70.22 -10.04
CA ARG A 324 -0.20 -71.03 -10.75
C ARG A 324 0.27 -71.39 -12.15
N VAL A 325 0.89 -70.46 -12.88
CA VAL A 325 1.44 -70.69 -14.22
C VAL A 325 2.54 -71.75 -14.15
N ASP A 326 3.47 -71.63 -13.19
CA ASP A 326 4.51 -72.64 -12.94
C ASP A 326 3.90 -74.04 -12.68
N GLY A 327 2.83 -74.11 -11.88
CA GLY A 327 2.11 -75.36 -11.61
C GLY A 327 1.44 -75.97 -12.85
N VAL A 328 0.87 -75.12 -13.72
CA VAL A 328 0.29 -75.55 -14.99
C VAL A 328 1.37 -76.05 -15.95
N GLU A 329 2.50 -75.34 -16.06
CA GLU A 329 3.64 -75.79 -16.89
C GLU A 329 4.20 -77.13 -16.42
N HIS A 330 4.36 -77.32 -15.10
CA HIS A 330 4.83 -78.58 -14.54
C HIS A 330 3.85 -79.73 -14.85
N SER A 331 2.54 -79.48 -14.70
CA SER A 331 1.50 -80.46 -15.02
C SER A 331 1.46 -80.80 -16.52
N ALA A 332 1.61 -79.81 -17.39
CA ALA A 332 1.69 -80.01 -18.84
C ALA A 332 2.90 -80.86 -19.23
N ASN A 333 4.05 -80.63 -18.60
CA ASN A 333 5.26 -81.44 -18.82
C ASN A 333 5.08 -82.90 -18.37
N HIS A 334 4.44 -83.15 -17.23
CA HIS A 334 4.10 -84.51 -16.79
C HIS A 334 3.12 -85.19 -17.75
N ALA A 335 2.07 -84.49 -18.19
CA ALA A 335 1.12 -85.01 -19.16
C ALA A 335 1.79 -85.38 -20.48
N ASN A 336 2.70 -84.53 -20.99
CA ASN A 336 3.45 -84.80 -22.22
C ASN A 336 4.41 -86.00 -22.07
N THR A 337 5.06 -86.12 -20.91
CA THR A 337 5.91 -87.28 -20.59
C THR A 337 5.10 -88.57 -20.55
N ASN A 338 3.93 -88.54 -19.91
CA ASN A 338 3.02 -89.68 -19.86
C ASN A 338 2.47 -90.05 -21.24
N ALA A 339 2.10 -89.06 -22.06
CA ALA A 339 1.65 -89.29 -23.43
C ALA A 339 2.75 -89.93 -24.28
N THR A 340 4.00 -89.49 -24.13
CA THR A 340 5.16 -90.08 -24.80
C THR A 340 5.40 -91.53 -24.36
N ALA A 341 5.31 -91.81 -23.07
CA ALA A 341 5.42 -93.16 -22.53
C ALA A 341 4.29 -94.09 -23.03
N ALA A 342 3.06 -93.59 -23.08
CA ALA A 342 1.92 -94.32 -23.63
C ALA A 342 2.09 -94.63 -25.12
N LEU A 343 2.60 -93.66 -25.90
CA LEU A 343 2.91 -93.85 -27.31
C LEU A 343 3.96 -94.96 -27.51
N HIS A 344 5.01 -94.98 -26.68
CA HIS A 344 6.04 -96.01 -26.70
C HIS A 344 5.49 -97.40 -26.31
N MET A 345 4.59 -97.46 -25.31
CA MET A 345 3.89 -98.70 -24.95
C MET A 345 2.97 -99.18 -26.08
N LEU A 346 2.26 -98.28 -26.75
CA LEU A 346 1.46 -98.63 -27.93
C LEU A 346 2.33 -99.18 -29.05
N GLN A 347 3.46 -98.55 -29.39
CA GLN A 347 4.40 -99.06 -30.40
C GLN A 347 4.96 -100.44 -30.05
N LYS A 348 5.29 -100.66 -28.77
CA LYS A 348 5.75 -101.97 -28.27
C LYS A 348 4.63 -103.02 -28.34
N THR A 349 3.41 -102.62 -28.02
CA THR A 349 2.22 -103.47 -28.11
C THR A 349 1.88 -103.78 -29.55
N ASP A 350 1.98 -102.82 -30.47
CA ASP A 350 1.76 -103.01 -31.91
C ASP A 350 2.81 -103.97 -32.49
N SER A 351 4.08 -103.82 -32.08
CA SER A 351 5.15 -104.78 -32.42
C SER A 351 4.88 -106.18 -31.86
N ALA A 352 4.36 -106.28 -30.64
CA ALA A 352 3.97 -107.54 -30.02
C ALA A 352 2.73 -108.14 -30.67
N VAL A 353 1.74 -107.32 -31.07
CA VAL A 353 0.54 -107.74 -31.80
C VAL A 353 0.91 -108.21 -33.19
N VAL A 354 1.83 -107.55 -33.90
CA VAL A 354 2.37 -108.04 -35.17
C VAL A 354 3.10 -109.36 -34.98
N GLY A 355 3.92 -109.51 -33.94
CA GLY A 355 4.58 -110.78 -33.60
C GLY A 355 3.58 -111.90 -33.24
N MET A 356 2.57 -111.57 -32.44
CA MET A 356 1.48 -112.46 -32.07
C MET A 356 0.54 -112.75 -33.25
N GLN A 357 0.32 -111.82 -34.18
CA GLN A 357 -0.44 -112.03 -35.41
C GLN A 357 0.36 -112.88 -36.39
N LEU A 358 1.69 -112.83 -36.38
CA LEU A 358 2.55 -113.77 -37.12
C LEU A 358 2.44 -115.17 -36.52
N GLU A 359 2.54 -115.29 -35.19
CA GLU A 359 2.33 -116.56 -34.48
C GLU A 359 0.89 -117.07 -34.59
N GLN A 360 -0.10 -116.18 -34.54
CA GLN A 360 -1.52 -116.50 -34.63
C GLN A 360 -1.91 -116.77 -36.07
N ALA A 361 -1.37 -116.11 -37.08
CA ALA A 361 -1.52 -116.53 -38.47
C ALA A 361 -0.88 -117.92 -38.69
N ASN A 362 0.21 -118.23 -37.98
CA ASN A 362 0.77 -119.59 -37.94
C ASN A 362 -0.11 -120.59 -37.17
N ARG A 363 -0.80 -120.18 -36.09
CA ARG A 363 -1.73 -121.00 -35.30
C ARG A 363 -3.14 -121.11 -35.91
N ASP A 364 -3.65 -120.11 -36.63
CA ASP A 364 -4.96 -120.04 -37.30
C ASP A 364 -4.91 -120.80 -38.63
N ARG A 365 -3.73 -120.90 -39.26
CA ARG A 365 -3.46 -121.95 -40.25
C ARG A 365 -3.61 -123.36 -39.67
N THR A 366 -3.61 -123.50 -38.34
CA THR A 366 -3.78 -124.77 -37.60
C THR A 366 -5.10 -124.84 -36.82
N ALA A 367 -5.80 -123.73 -36.59
CA ALA A 367 -6.94 -123.64 -35.68
C ALA A 367 -7.98 -122.62 -36.17
N SER A 368 -8.50 -122.82 -37.38
CA SER A 368 -9.82 -122.30 -37.73
C SER A 368 -10.86 -122.87 -36.76
N GLN A 369 -11.15 -122.19 -35.63
CA GLN A 369 -12.44 -122.22 -34.92
C GLN A 369 -12.43 -121.43 -33.59
N ARG A 370 -13.26 -120.36 -33.57
CA ARG A 370 -13.99 -119.72 -32.46
C ARG A 370 -13.57 -118.30 -32.00
N VAL A 371 -14.63 -117.54 -31.72
CA VAL A 371 -14.82 -116.10 -31.57
C VAL A 371 -14.57 -115.64 -30.13
N ALA A 372 -14.00 -114.43 -29.96
CA ALA A 372 -13.81 -113.75 -28.67
C ALA A 372 -14.91 -112.71 -28.38
N THR A 373 -15.30 -112.61 -27.11
CA THR A 373 -16.34 -111.72 -26.54
C THR A 373 -15.82 -110.30 -26.21
N PRO A 374 -16.71 -109.28 -26.09
CA PRO A 374 -16.34 -107.86 -25.93
C PRO A 374 -15.98 -107.46 -24.49
N ALA A 375 -15.08 -106.48 -24.34
CA ALA A 375 -14.57 -105.95 -23.08
C ALA A 375 -15.53 -104.94 -22.41
N GLU A 376 -15.57 -104.94 -21.07
CA GLU A 376 -16.40 -104.06 -20.25
C GLU A 376 -15.91 -102.59 -20.21
N PRO A 377 -16.79 -101.61 -19.88
CA PRO A 377 -16.47 -100.19 -19.93
C PRO A 377 -15.57 -99.74 -18.75
N ASP A 378 -14.52 -98.97 -19.05
CA ASP A 378 -13.60 -98.39 -18.06
C ASP A 378 -14.25 -97.19 -17.34
N THR A 379 -14.77 -97.47 -16.15
CA THR A 379 -15.45 -96.52 -15.26
C THR A 379 -14.52 -95.44 -14.69
N THR A 380 -13.21 -95.71 -14.63
CA THR A 380 -12.20 -94.78 -14.10
C THR A 380 -12.00 -93.60 -15.04
N THR A 381 -11.89 -93.90 -16.34
CA THR A 381 -11.76 -92.88 -17.38
C THR A 381 -13.02 -92.02 -17.48
N GLN A 382 -14.22 -92.60 -17.32
CA GLN A 382 -15.47 -91.83 -17.33
C GLN A 382 -15.58 -90.87 -16.13
N ALA A 383 -15.15 -91.28 -14.94
CA ALA A 383 -15.13 -90.41 -13.76
C ALA A 383 -14.19 -89.20 -13.95
N GLN A 384 -12.97 -89.44 -14.45
CA GLN A 384 -12.02 -88.35 -14.74
C GLN A 384 -12.54 -87.36 -15.78
N VAL A 385 -13.22 -87.84 -16.84
CA VAL A 385 -13.82 -86.95 -17.85
C VAL A 385 -14.93 -86.09 -17.23
N SER A 386 -15.73 -86.65 -16.33
CA SER A 386 -16.77 -85.91 -15.60
C SER A 386 -16.18 -84.83 -14.69
N ASP A 387 -15.12 -85.15 -13.95
CA ASP A 387 -14.43 -84.21 -13.05
C ASP A 387 -13.78 -83.07 -13.86
N ASN A 388 -13.06 -83.41 -14.93
CA ASN A 388 -12.45 -82.43 -15.83
C ASN A 388 -13.50 -81.50 -16.47
N THR A 389 -14.66 -82.03 -16.85
CA THR A 389 -15.76 -81.23 -17.39
C THR A 389 -16.29 -80.22 -16.36
N THR A 390 -16.32 -80.61 -15.08
CA THR A 390 -16.78 -79.74 -13.99
C THR A 390 -15.77 -78.63 -13.70
N SER A 391 -14.47 -78.97 -13.63
CA SER A 391 -13.41 -77.97 -13.47
C SER A 391 -13.36 -76.97 -14.62
N LEU A 392 -13.56 -77.41 -15.86
CA LEU A 392 -13.61 -76.51 -17.02
C LEU A 392 -14.77 -75.51 -16.95
N ARG A 393 -15.95 -75.92 -16.47
CA ARG A 393 -17.07 -74.99 -16.28
C ARG A 393 -16.76 -73.93 -15.22
N ALA A 394 -16.15 -74.33 -14.11
CA ALA A 394 -15.75 -73.38 -13.07
C ALA A 394 -14.74 -72.33 -13.58
N VAL A 395 -13.78 -72.73 -14.42
CA VAL A 395 -12.85 -71.80 -15.05
C VAL A 395 -13.55 -70.83 -16.01
N ILE A 396 -14.53 -71.31 -16.78
CA ILE A 396 -15.32 -70.46 -17.69
C ILE A 396 -16.12 -69.41 -16.90
N ASP A 397 -16.76 -69.80 -15.80
CA ASP A 397 -17.53 -68.89 -14.95
C ASP A 397 -16.63 -67.82 -14.30
N GLU A 398 -15.42 -68.21 -13.86
CA GLU A 398 -14.41 -67.28 -13.33
C GLU A 398 -13.93 -66.30 -14.40
N GLN A 399 -13.64 -66.78 -15.61
CA GLN A 399 -13.26 -65.93 -16.75
C GLN A 399 -14.34 -64.93 -17.12
N GLN A 400 -15.62 -65.34 -17.08
CA GLN A 400 -16.73 -64.45 -17.36
C GLN A 400 -16.86 -63.34 -16.30
N THR A 401 -16.71 -63.70 -15.02
CA THR A 401 -16.71 -62.73 -13.91
C THR A 401 -15.56 -61.72 -14.03
N GLN A 402 -14.36 -62.19 -14.40
CA GLN A 402 -13.22 -61.31 -14.66
C GLN A 402 -13.48 -60.39 -15.85
N GLY A 403 -14.11 -60.89 -16.92
CA GLY A 403 -14.50 -60.09 -18.08
C GLY A 403 -15.46 -58.93 -17.71
N ASP A 404 -16.47 -59.22 -16.90
CA ASP A 404 -17.42 -58.21 -16.41
C ASP A 404 -16.73 -57.14 -15.52
N HIS A 405 -15.77 -57.58 -14.70
CA HIS A 405 -14.97 -56.67 -13.88
C HIS A 405 -14.10 -55.74 -14.74
N VAL A 406 -13.43 -56.28 -15.76
CA VAL A 406 -12.61 -55.49 -16.70
C VAL A 406 -13.47 -54.46 -17.44
N GLN A 407 -14.65 -54.85 -17.92
CA GLN A 407 -15.58 -53.90 -18.58
C GLN A 407 -16.01 -52.77 -17.64
N THR A 408 -16.25 -53.08 -16.36
CA THR A 408 -16.60 -52.07 -15.35
C THR A 408 -15.43 -51.11 -15.13
N MET A 409 -14.20 -51.63 -15.04
CA MET A 409 -13.00 -50.79 -14.89
C MET A 409 -12.75 -49.91 -16.11
N ASP A 410 -12.96 -50.41 -17.32
CA ASP A 410 -12.86 -49.61 -18.55
C ASP A 410 -13.83 -48.42 -18.53
N GLN A 411 -15.05 -48.62 -18.04
CA GLN A 411 -16.03 -47.54 -17.89
C GLN A 411 -15.57 -46.48 -16.88
N VAL A 412 -15.04 -46.91 -15.73
CA VAL A 412 -14.52 -46.00 -14.68
C VAL A 412 -13.31 -45.21 -15.20
N VAL A 413 -12.37 -45.87 -15.87
CA VAL A 413 -11.19 -45.21 -16.46
C VAL A 413 -11.60 -44.20 -17.52
N SER A 414 -12.56 -44.55 -18.38
CA SER A 414 -13.10 -43.64 -19.38
C SER A 414 -13.76 -42.41 -18.74
N HIS A 415 -14.58 -42.61 -17.71
CA HIS A 415 -15.22 -41.52 -16.96
C HIS A 415 -14.19 -40.60 -16.31
N ASN A 416 -13.22 -41.17 -15.58
CA ASN A 416 -12.19 -40.40 -14.90
C ASN A 416 -11.33 -39.61 -15.89
N SER A 417 -11.00 -40.20 -17.04
CA SER A 417 -10.24 -39.53 -18.11
C SER A 417 -10.98 -38.30 -18.64
N ALA A 418 -12.30 -38.40 -18.83
CA ALA A 418 -13.13 -37.26 -19.24
C ALA A 418 -13.16 -36.14 -18.19
N THR A 419 -13.30 -36.49 -16.91
CA THR A 419 -13.28 -35.52 -15.81
C THR A 419 -11.91 -34.82 -15.68
N ILE A 420 -10.82 -35.57 -15.83
CA ILE A 420 -9.45 -34.99 -15.82
C ILE A 420 -9.28 -33.99 -16.97
N ALA A 421 -9.74 -34.33 -18.17
CA ALA A 421 -9.68 -33.42 -19.31
C ALA A 421 -10.48 -32.12 -19.06
N GLN A 422 -11.67 -32.22 -18.47
CA GLN A 422 -12.47 -31.04 -18.10
C GLN A 422 -11.78 -30.19 -17.02
N ASN A 423 -11.20 -30.83 -16.00
CA ASN A 423 -10.47 -30.13 -14.95
C ASN A 423 -9.23 -29.42 -15.50
N ALA A 424 -8.49 -30.05 -16.42
CA ALA A 424 -7.34 -29.44 -17.08
C ALA A 424 -7.74 -28.16 -17.86
N GLN A 425 -8.85 -28.20 -18.58
CA GLN A 425 -9.37 -27.01 -19.29
C GLN A 425 -9.76 -25.87 -18.33
N ARG A 426 -10.35 -26.21 -17.18
CA ARG A 426 -10.70 -25.22 -16.15
C ARG A 426 -9.44 -24.59 -15.55
N ILE A 427 -8.43 -25.39 -15.24
CA ILE A 427 -7.14 -24.91 -14.73
C ILE A 427 -6.47 -23.95 -15.72
N ASP A 428 -6.47 -24.28 -17.02
CA ASP A 428 -5.93 -23.38 -18.06
C ASP A 428 -6.68 -22.05 -18.11
N THR A 429 -8.02 -22.10 -18.08
CA THR A 429 -8.87 -20.91 -18.06
C THR A 429 -8.62 -20.05 -16.83
N ASP A 430 -8.49 -20.67 -15.65
CA ASP A 430 -8.22 -19.96 -14.41
C ASP A 430 -6.80 -19.38 -14.40
N GLY A 431 -5.81 -20.07 -14.96
CA GLY A 431 -4.47 -19.53 -15.20
C GLY A 431 -4.50 -18.24 -16.00
N GLN A 432 -5.21 -18.22 -17.14
CA GLN A 432 -5.39 -17.02 -17.95
C GLN A 432 -6.13 -15.87 -17.22
N ARG A 433 -7.02 -16.20 -16.27
CA ARG A 433 -7.69 -15.19 -15.43
C ARG A 433 -6.74 -14.61 -14.40
N ILE A 434 -5.91 -15.44 -13.77
CA ILE A 434 -4.89 -15.03 -12.82
C ILE A 434 -3.90 -14.08 -13.49
N ASP A 435 -3.41 -14.41 -14.69
CA ASP A 435 -2.47 -13.56 -15.43
C ASP A 435 -3.07 -12.18 -15.76
N ARG A 436 -4.33 -12.16 -16.21
CA ARG A 436 -5.05 -10.90 -16.46
C ARG A 436 -5.25 -10.10 -15.18
N ASN A 437 -5.54 -10.75 -14.05
CA ASN A 437 -5.69 -10.07 -12.77
C ASN A 437 -4.36 -9.51 -12.29
N ALA A 438 -3.26 -10.26 -12.39
CA ALA A 438 -1.92 -9.78 -12.05
C ALA A 438 -1.57 -8.52 -12.84
N LYS A 439 -1.78 -8.53 -14.16
CA LYS A 439 -1.56 -7.35 -15.01
C LYS A 439 -2.40 -6.14 -14.59
N ARG A 440 -3.68 -6.34 -14.28
CA ARG A 440 -4.57 -5.26 -13.81
C ARG A 440 -4.14 -4.68 -12.46
N ILE A 441 -3.62 -5.52 -11.56
CA ILE A 441 -3.09 -5.08 -10.27
C ILE A 441 -1.87 -4.19 -10.49
N ASP A 442 -0.96 -4.59 -11.38
CA ASP A 442 0.23 -3.79 -11.72
C ASP A 442 -0.17 -2.45 -12.35
N GLU A 443 -1.12 -2.44 -13.30
CA GLU A 443 -1.66 -1.21 -13.89
C GLU A 443 -2.30 -0.30 -12.82
N THR A 444 -3.10 -0.87 -11.91
CA THR A 444 -3.73 -0.12 -10.81
C THR A 444 -2.68 0.47 -9.86
N ARG A 445 -1.64 -0.31 -9.54
CA ARG A 445 -0.53 0.14 -8.70
C ARG A 445 0.17 1.34 -9.33
N GLU A 446 0.39 1.30 -10.64
CA GLU A 446 1.01 2.40 -11.38
C GLU A 446 0.13 3.65 -11.41
N ASP A 447 -1.18 3.50 -11.63
CA ASP A 447 -2.13 4.62 -11.58
C ASP A 447 -2.23 5.24 -10.18
N LEU A 448 -2.19 4.42 -9.12
CA LEU A 448 -2.13 4.90 -7.74
C LEU A 448 -0.85 5.68 -7.47
N LYS A 449 0.31 5.20 -7.92
CA LYS A 449 1.59 5.93 -7.79
C LYS A 449 1.49 7.30 -8.46
N ARG A 450 0.98 7.37 -9.69
CA ARG A 450 0.76 8.64 -10.41
C ARG A 450 -0.17 9.57 -9.65
N GLY A 451 -1.28 9.05 -9.11
CA GLY A 451 -2.22 9.81 -8.29
C GLY A 451 -1.59 10.36 -7.00
N LEU A 452 -0.79 9.55 -6.32
CA LEU A 452 -0.08 9.97 -5.10
C LEU A 452 1.02 10.99 -5.39
N ASN A 453 1.79 10.83 -6.48
CA ASN A 453 2.77 11.83 -6.93
C ASN A 453 2.08 13.17 -7.19
N ASN A 454 0.97 13.15 -7.94
CA ASN A 454 0.14 14.32 -8.23
C ASN A 454 -0.41 14.98 -6.96
N ALA A 455 -0.90 14.19 -6.01
CA ALA A 455 -1.39 14.68 -4.74
C ALA A 455 -0.26 15.31 -3.92
N ALA A 456 0.90 14.64 -3.80
CA ALA A 456 2.06 15.14 -3.09
C ALA A 456 2.56 16.48 -3.67
N ALA A 457 2.56 16.60 -5.01
CA ALA A 457 2.89 17.86 -5.67
C ALA A 457 1.85 18.94 -5.30
N MET A 458 0.55 18.67 -5.46
CA MET A 458 -0.51 19.65 -5.17
C MET A 458 -0.55 20.09 -3.71
N THR A 459 -0.25 19.20 -2.75
CA THR A 459 -0.18 19.54 -1.33
C THR A 459 1.01 20.42 -0.98
N GLY A 460 2.07 20.39 -1.78
CA GLY A 460 3.23 21.28 -1.64
C GLY A 460 3.03 22.68 -2.20
N LEU A 461 1.84 23.01 -2.73
CA LEU A 461 1.54 24.37 -3.21
C LEU A 461 1.32 25.29 -2.01
N HIS A 462 2.17 26.30 -1.89
CA HIS A 462 2.06 27.34 -0.86
C HIS A 462 1.82 28.70 -1.51
N TYR A 463 0.71 29.33 -1.13
CA TYR A 463 0.34 30.68 -1.58
C TYR A 463 0.78 31.68 -0.51
N HIS A 464 1.62 32.64 -0.89
CA HIS A 464 2.13 33.66 0.03
C HIS A 464 1.17 34.85 0.22
N SER A 465 0.11 34.93 -0.58
CA SER A 465 -0.93 35.96 -0.52
C SER A 465 -2.23 35.46 -1.15
N ASN A 466 -3.34 36.17 -0.90
CA ASN A 466 -4.65 35.82 -1.45
C ASN A 466 -4.65 35.87 -2.99
N ASP A 467 -3.83 36.72 -3.60
CA ASP A 467 -3.52 36.72 -5.03
C ASP A 467 -2.10 36.23 -5.25
N ALA A 468 -1.95 34.97 -5.64
CA ALA A 468 -0.63 34.35 -5.83
C ALA A 468 -0.69 33.21 -6.83
N TYR A 469 0.46 32.90 -7.43
CA TYR A 469 0.66 31.65 -8.14
C TYR A 469 1.65 30.79 -7.36
N ALA A 470 1.47 29.47 -7.41
CA ALA A 470 2.36 28.51 -6.77
C ALA A 470 2.71 27.41 -7.76
N LEU A 471 3.94 26.90 -7.65
CA LEU A 471 4.44 25.75 -8.40
C LEU A 471 5.14 24.82 -7.41
N SER A 472 4.95 23.52 -7.59
CA SER A 472 5.54 22.51 -6.71
C SER A 472 5.80 21.22 -7.47
N VAL A 473 6.73 20.43 -6.95
CA VAL A 473 7.00 19.07 -7.44
C VAL A 473 6.82 18.11 -6.27
N GLY A 474 6.34 16.91 -6.56
CA GLY A 474 6.08 15.90 -5.55
C GLY A 474 6.40 14.51 -6.05
N THR A 475 6.86 13.66 -5.13
CA THR A 475 7.08 12.24 -5.35
C THR A 475 6.56 11.49 -4.13
N ALA A 476 6.00 10.32 -4.36
CA ALA A 476 5.50 9.40 -3.35
C ALA A 476 6.30 8.10 -3.50
N ASN A 477 6.87 7.64 -2.37
CA ASN A 477 7.69 6.42 -2.31
C ASN A 477 8.98 6.43 -3.17
N GLY A 478 9.48 7.61 -3.56
CA GLY A 478 10.78 7.76 -4.23
C GLY A 478 10.82 7.32 -5.70
N GLU A 479 9.69 6.96 -6.29
CA GLU A 479 9.56 6.53 -7.68
C GLU A 479 8.63 7.48 -8.45
N GLY A 480 9.13 7.98 -9.60
CA GLY A 480 8.42 8.96 -10.42
C GLY A 480 8.36 10.35 -9.76
N ALA A 481 7.75 11.30 -10.47
CA ALA A 481 7.52 12.64 -9.96
C ALA A 481 6.31 13.27 -10.65
N ALA A 482 5.69 14.24 -9.99
CA ALA A 482 4.65 15.08 -10.57
C ALA A 482 5.00 16.55 -10.40
N LEU A 483 4.48 17.36 -11.31
CA LEU A 483 4.51 18.81 -11.27
C LEU A 483 3.09 19.31 -11.03
N ALA A 484 2.93 20.20 -10.05
CA ALA A 484 1.68 20.90 -9.81
C ALA A 484 1.87 22.41 -9.96
N GLY A 485 0.80 23.07 -10.36
CA GLY A 485 0.69 24.51 -10.40
C GLY A 485 -0.69 24.95 -9.98
N GLY A 486 -0.76 26.11 -9.33
CA GLY A 486 -2.03 26.67 -8.91
C GLY A 486 -2.01 28.18 -8.78
N LEU A 487 -3.21 28.73 -8.70
CA LEU A 487 -3.50 30.14 -8.58
C LEU A 487 -4.44 30.32 -7.39
N SER A 488 -4.17 31.32 -6.56
CA SER A 488 -5.07 31.82 -5.52
C SER A 488 -5.57 33.19 -5.94
N HIS A 489 -6.85 33.47 -5.69
CA HIS A 489 -7.43 34.80 -5.83
C HIS A 489 -8.26 35.17 -4.59
N GLY A 490 -8.01 36.35 -4.02
CA GLY A 490 -8.78 36.90 -2.90
C GLY A 490 -10.04 37.61 -3.37
N PHE A 491 -11.19 37.29 -2.79
CA PHE A 491 -12.40 38.08 -2.99
C PHE A 491 -12.52 39.20 -1.95
N THR A 492 -12.05 38.93 -0.72
CA THR A 492 -11.94 39.90 0.37
C THR A 492 -10.63 39.67 1.12
N GLN A 493 -10.37 40.47 2.17
CA GLN A 493 -9.27 40.18 3.10
C GLN A 493 -9.43 38.83 3.81
N HIS A 494 -10.67 38.35 3.92
CA HIS A 494 -11.05 37.17 4.68
C HIS A 494 -11.53 35.99 3.82
N THR A 495 -11.52 36.11 2.49
CA THR A 495 -12.01 35.04 1.61
C THR A 495 -11.17 34.93 0.35
N ALA A 496 -10.85 33.70 -0.05
CA ALA A 496 -10.07 33.40 -1.24
C ALA A 496 -10.56 32.12 -1.92
N ALA A 497 -10.33 32.01 -3.23
CA ALA A 497 -10.45 30.79 -4.01
C ALA A 497 -9.08 30.36 -4.53
N THR A 498 -8.84 29.06 -4.55
CA THR A 498 -7.65 28.44 -5.14
C THR A 498 -8.07 27.50 -6.27
N VAL A 499 -7.34 27.53 -7.37
CA VAL A 499 -7.47 26.59 -8.48
C VAL A 499 -6.10 25.99 -8.73
N GLN A 500 -6.01 24.66 -8.75
CA GLN A 500 -4.74 23.98 -8.91
C GLN A 500 -4.90 22.73 -9.78
N ALA A 501 -3.83 22.41 -10.50
CA ALA A 501 -3.75 21.22 -11.34
C ALA A 501 -2.36 20.60 -11.24
N SER A 502 -2.28 19.31 -11.50
CA SER A 502 -1.02 18.58 -11.54
C SER A 502 -0.99 17.56 -12.67
N THR A 503 0.23 17.22 -13.05
CA THR A 503 0.51 16.16 -14.01
C THR A 503 1.70 15.36 -13.55
N SER A 504 1.56 14.03 -13.60
CA SER A 504 2.65 13.11 -13.32
C SER A 504 3.53 13.02 -14.56
N MET A 505 4.85 12.94 -14.37
CA MET A 505 5.81 12.83 -15.48
C MET A 505 5.59 11.56 -16.31
N ASP A 506 4.96 10.54 -15.73
CA ASP A 506 4.62 9.27 -16.36
C ASP A 506 3.17 9.22 -16.89
N GLY A 507 2.48 10.36 -16.91
CA GLY A 507 1.12 10.51 -17.41
C GLY A 507 0.05 10.55 -16.32
N GLY A 508 -1.13 11.09 -16.67
CA GLY A 508 -2.22 11.33 -15.73
C GLY A 508 -2.20 12.75 -15.14
N TYR A 509 -3.39 13.29 -14.89
CA TYR A 509 -3.58 14.64 -14.36
C TYR A 509 -4.59 14.66 -13.22
N MET A 510 -4.46 15.63 -12.32
CA MET A 510 -5.47 15.97 -11.32
C MET A 510 -5.74 17.46 -11.37
N ALA A 511 -6.95 17.86 -10.98
CA ALA A 511 -7.33 19.26 -10.84
C ALA A 511 -8.25 19.41 -9.65
N SER A 512 -8.13 20.51 -8.92
CA SER A 512 -9.00 20.84 -7.80
C SER A 512 -9.22 22.35 -7.69
N VAL A 513 -10.36 22.70 -7.09
CA VAL A 513 -10.71 24.08 -6.71
C VAL A 513 -11.06 24.07 -5.23
N GLY A 514 -10.57 25.05 -4.48
CA GLY A 514 -10.85 25.21 -3.06
C GLY A 514 -11.30 26.64 -2.75
N PHE A 515 -12.09 26.80 -1.68
CA PHE A 515 -12.45 28.10 -1.13
C PHE A 515 -12.04 28.13 0.33
N SER A 516 -11.45 29.22 0.78
CA SER A 516 -11.02 29.41 2.17
C SER A 516 -11.48 30.77 2.67
N GLY A 517 -11.82 30.84 3.95
CA GLY A 517 -12.05 32.11 4.62
C GLY A 517 -11.99 32.01 6.14
N ASP A 518 -11.79 33.14 6.79
CA ASP A 518 -11.81 33.33 8.23
C ASP A 518 -12.97 34.26 8.65
N PHE A 519 -13.38 34.15 9.91
CA PHE A 519 -14.54 34.85 10.49
C PHE A 519 -14.13 36.04 11.34
#